data_AF-A0A536KFS4-F1
#
_entry.id   AF-A0A536KFS4-F1
#
_cell.length_a   1.000
_cell.length_b   1.000
_cell.length_c   1.000
_cell.angle_alpha   90.00
_cell.angle_beta   90.00
_cell.angle_gamma   90.00
#
_symmetry.space_group_name_H-M   'P 1'
#
loop_
_entity.id
_entity.type
_entity.pdbx_description
1 polymer ?
#
loop_
_entity_poly.entity_id
_entity_poly.type
_entity_poly.pdbx_seq_one_letter_code
_entity_poly.pdbx_strand_id
1 'polypeptide(L)'
;MQRREVAAEAPRVPEPRLSGNRLALAGAVLYFLEWVAILGFGAGTVPTDPGTSPKDIVAEYSGHATAIALAAGWYSLVLPGRILFVAGVRAALGRGSVSALTTFAAATMAVSVVLEIGAFMLAGGAGYAATHGADQSTIVGLDAVSNWLDLAIWAPIGLSVLGLSLAMLQARAFWRWLCWLGVVAGLISCVHGVVAGPVFGIASLQDVTQAVSTVGVLGFWAWMLVTAVVVLRAPGVSALAADVTQAIRKT
;
A
#
# COMPACT_ATOMS: atom_id res chain seq x y z
N MET A 1 7.80 -16.40 -65.76
CA MET A 1 7.89 -17.02 -64.41
C MET A 1 8.59 -16.04 -63.47
N GLN A 2 7.83 -15.22 -62.74
CA GLN A 2 8.37 -14.29 -61.73
C GLN A 2 8.46 -15.04 -60.38
N ARG A 3 9.69 -15.23 -59.87
CA ARG A 3 9.92 -15.68 -58.49
C ARG A 3 9.41 -14.59 -57.55
N ARG A 4 8.34 -14.86 -56.80
CA ARG A 4 7.99 -14.07 -55.62
C ARG A 4 9.02 -14.36 -54.55
N GLU A 5 9.90 -13.40 -54.29
CA GLU A 5 10.70 -13.37 -53.07
C GLU A 5 9.74 -13.20 -51.90
N VAL A 6 9.57 -14.27 -51.13
CA VAL A 6 8.86 -14.22 -49.85
C VAL A 6 9.80 -13.49 -48.89
N ALA A 7 9.55 -12.21 -48.69
CA ALA A 7 10.24 -11.42 -47.69
C ALA A 7 10.10 -12.11 -46.33
N ALA A 8 11.22 -12.54 -45.76
CA ALA A 8 11.26 -13.15 -44.43
C ALA A 8 10.69 -12.14 -43.43
N GLU A 9 9.54 -12.48 -42.83
CA GLU A 9 8.92 -11.67 -41.79
C GLU A 9 9.92 -11.55 -40.63
N ALA A 10 10.39 -10.33 -40.38
CA ALA A 10 11.35 -10.06 -39.32
C ALA A 10 10.80 -10.61 -37.99
N PRO A 11 11.63 -11.25 -37.15
CA PRO A 11 11.17 -11.83 -35.90
C PRO A 11 10.50 -10.74 -35.06
N ARG A 12 9.18 -10.88 -34.83
CA ARG A 12 8.42 -9.96 -33.99
C ARG A 12 9.04 -10.00 -32.60
N VAL A 13 9.62 -8.89 -32.16
CA VAL A 13 10.11 -8.73 -30.80
C VAL A 13 8.95 -9.08 -29.86
N PRO A 14 9.10 -10.07 -28.95
CA PRO A 14 8.01 -10.46 -28.07
C PRO A 14 7.52 -9.22 -27.32
N GLU A 15 6.23 -8.90 -27.46
CA GLU A 15 5.66 -7.79 -26.70
C GLU A 15 5.82 -8.06 -25.19
N PRO A 16 6.09 -7.03 -24.38
CA PRO A 16 6.10 -7.17 -22.92
C PRO A 16 4.76 -7.74 -22.45
N ARG A 17 4.75 -9.03 -22.07
CA ARG A 17 3.53 -9.71 -21.63
C ARG A 17 3.48 -9.77 -20.12
N LEU A 18 2.41 -9.22 -19.58
CA LEU A 18 2.08 -9.34 -18.16
C LEU A 18 1.66 -10.77 -17.84
N SER A 19 2.15 -11.32 -16.74
CA SER A 19 1.79 -12.67 -16.28
C SER A 19 0.70 -12.58 -15.21
N GLY A 20 -0.50 -13.07 -15.52
CA GLY A 20 -1.63 -12.96 -14.60
C GLY A 20 -1.47 -13.80 -13.33
N ASN A 21 -1.89 -13.26 -12.19
CA ASN A 21 -1.92 -13.98 -10.91
C ASN A 21 -3.00 -13.43 -9.95
N ARG A 22 -3.34 -14.22 -8.92
CA ARG A 22 -4.35 -13.88 -7.91
C ARG A 22 -3.79 -13.14 -6.69
N LEU A 23 -2.46 -13.10 -6.53
CA LEU A 23 -1.82 -12.57 -5.32
C LEU A 23 -2.07 -11.07 -5.15
N ALA A 24 -2.02 -10.31 -6.25
CA ALA A 24 -2.31 -8.88 -6.21
C ALA A 24 -3.72 -8.60 -5.65
N LEU A 25 -4.73 -9.30 -6.16
CA LEU A 25 -6.10 -9.15 -5.68
C LEU A 25 -6.29 -9.67 -4.25
N ALA A 26 -5.72 -10.82 -3.91
CA ALA A 26 -5.80 -11.35 -2.54
C ALA A 26 -5.18 -10.37 -1.53
N GLY A 27 -4.04 -9.77 -1.86
CA GLY A 27 -3.41 -8.74 -1.03
C GLY A 27 -4.24 -7.47 -0.91
N ALA A 28 -4.81 -6.98 -2.01
CA ALA A 28 -5.70 -5.83 -1.98
C ALA A 28 -6.94 -6.10 -1.11
N VAL A 29 -7.63 -7.23 -1.32
CA VAL A 29 -8.79 -7.62 -0.51
C VAL A 29 -8.41 -7.73 0.96
N LEU A 30 -7.31 -8.40 1.29
CA LEU A 30 -6.82 -8.52 2.65
C LEU A 30 -6.59 -7.15 3.28
N TYR A 31 -5.92 -6.23 2.57
CA TYR A 31 -5.71 -4.86 3.04
C TYR A 31 -7.02 -4.11 3.28
N PHE A 32 -7.98 -4.16 2.34
CA PHE A 32 -9.28 -3.50 2.49
C PHE A 32 -10.15 -4.09 3.63
N LEU A 33 -9.79 -5.24 4.21
CA LEU A 33 -10.42 -5.68 5.45
C LEU A 33 -10.09 -4.78 6.64
N GLU A 34 -9.16 -3.82 6.52
CA GLU A 34 -8.95 -2.76 7.50
C GLU A 34 -10.23 -1.98 7.85
N TRP A 35 -11.15 -1.85 6.89
CA TRP A 35 -12.45 -1.20 7.11
C TRP A 35 -13.33 -1.92 8.13
N VAL A 36 -13.08 -3.23 8.37
CA VAL A 36 -13.74 -3.96 9.46
C VAL A 36 -13.33 -3.40 10.81
N ALA A 37 -12.06 -3.03 11.00
CA ALA A 37 -11.63 -2.37 12.23
C ALA A 37 -12.18 -0.94 12.31
N ILE A 38 -12.03 -0.15 11.25
CA ILE A 38 -12.46 1.26 11.20
C ILE A 38 -13.96 1.41 11.51
N LEU A 39 -14.80 0.56 10.92
CA LEU A 39 -16.26 0.65 11.10
C LEU A 39 -16.77 -0.22 12.26
N GLY A 40 -16.11 -1.35 12.53
CA GLY A 40 -16.62 -2.38 13.42
C GLY A 40 -16.11 -2.31 14.86
N PHE A 41 -14.95 -1.69 15.12
CA PHE A 41 -14.39 -1.56 16.47
C PHE A 41 -14.57 -0.16 17.08
N GLY A 42 -15.28 0.73 16.39
CA GLY A 42 -15.58 2.07 16.84
C GLY A 42 -15.09 3.11 15.84
N ALA A 43 -15.99 3.53 14.94
CA ALA A 43 -15.69 4.62 14.02
C ALA A 43 -15.38 5.89 14.84
N GLY A 44 -14.14 6.37 14.78
CA GLY A 44 -13.68 7.56 15.50
C GLY A 44 -13.08 7.32 16.89
N THR A 45 -12.98 6.07 17.37
CA THR A 45 -12.29 5.78 18.63
C THR A 45 -10.83 5.42 18.38
N VAL A 46 -9.96 6.45 18.41
CA VAL A 46 -8.49 6.43 18.55
C VAL A 46 -7.64 5.81 17.41
N PRO A 47 -6.48 6.40 17.03
CA PRO A 47 -5.91 7.68 17.45
C PRO A 47 -6.09 8.73 16.35
N THR A 48 -7.32 8.98 15.88
CA THR A 48 -7.52 10.09 14.94
C THR A 48 -7.61 11.45 15.65
N ASP A 49 -8.04 11.50 16.92
CA ASP A 49 -8.07 12.73 17.72
C ASP A 49 -8.27 12.47 19.24
N PRO A 50 -7.24 12.05 20.00
CA PRO A 50 -7.38 11.84 21.45
C PRO A 50 -7.48 13.15 22.27
N GLY A 51 -7.58 14.30 21.60
CA GLY A 51 -7.48 15.62 22.22
C GLY A 51 -6.04 16.07 22.43
N THR A 52 -5.86 17.34 22.80
CA THR A 52 -4.53 17.96 22.95
C THR A 52 -4.06 18.03 24.40
N SER A 53 -4.94 17.77 25.38
CA SER A 53 -4.54 17.76 26.78
C SER A 53 -4.14 16.35 27.22
N PRO A 54 -3.10 16.23 28.08
CA PRO A 54 -2.71 14.95 28.66
C PRO A 54 -3.86 14.19 29.35
N LYS A 55 -4.86 14.91 29.87
CA LYS A 55 -6.00 14.29 30.57
C LYS A 55 -6.98 13.67 29.57
N ASP A 56 -7.23 14.36 28.45
CA ASP A 56 -8.12 13.89 27.40
C ASP A 56 -7.53 12.63 26.75
N ILE A 57 -6.21 12.63 26.48
CA ILE A 57 -5.50 11.45 25.97
C ILE A 57 -5.71 10.23 26.89
N VAL A 58 -5.51 10.39 28.21
CA VAL A 58 -5.73 9.29 29.16
C VAL A 58 -7.19 8.84 29.21
N ALA A 59 -8.14 9.79 29.21
CA ALA A 59 -9.57 9.49 29.22
C ALA A 59 -9.97 8.69 27.97
N GLU A 60 -9.44 9.06 26.82
CA GLU A 60 -9.70 8.42 25.54
C GLU A 60 -9.15 6.97 25.50
N TYR A 61 -7.89 6.77 25.87
CA TYR A 61 -7.28 5.44 25.92
C TYR A 61 -7.95 4.52 26.96
N SER A 62 -8.34 5.05 28.12
CA SER A 62 -9.03 4.27 29.15
C SER A 62 -10.48 3.93 28.76
N GLY A 63 -11.18 4.85 28.10
CA GLY A 63 -12.54 4.64 27.62
C GLY A 63 -12.66 3.62 26.49
N HIS A 64 -11.61 3.47 25.68
CA HIS A 64 -11.64 2.66 24.46
C HIS A 64 -10.58 1.54 24.39
N ALA A 65 -9.93 1.19 25.51
CA ALA A 65 -8.82 0.24 25.54
C ALA A 65 -9.07 -1.09 24.79
N THR A 66 -10.25 -1.69 24.97
CA THR A 66 -10.61 -2.94 24.27
C THR A 66 -10.74 -2.77 22.77
N ALA A 67 -11.39 -1.69 22.31
CA ALA A 67 -11.53 -1.38 20.89
C ALA A 67 -10.16 -1.17 20.24
N ILE A 68 -9.28 -0.41 20.89
CA ILE A 68 -7.92 -0.13 20.42
C ILE A 68 -7.11 -1.42 20.33
N ALA A 69 -7.17 -2.28 21.34
CA ALA A 69 -6.46 -3.56 21.33
C ALA A 69 -6.95 -4.50 20.21
N LEU A 70 -8.26 -4.56 19.98
CA LEU A 70 -8.85 -5.32 18.87
C LEU A 70 -8.42 -4.77 17.51
N ALA A 71 -8.44 -3.44 17.35
CA ALA A 71 -7.97 -2.78 16.13
C ALA A 71 -6.50 -3.07 15.87
N ALA A 72 -5.63 -2.95 16.88
CA ALA A 72 -4.21 -3.27 16.77
C ALA A 72 -4.00 -4.73 16.32
N GLY A 73 -4.67 -5.68 16.98
CA GLY A 73 -4.63 -7.09 16.60
C GLY A 73 -5.09 -7.31 15.15
N TRP A 74 -6.17 -6.66 14.73
CA TRP A 74 -6.70 -6.78 13.38
C TRP A 74 -5.77 -6.18 12.33
N TYR A 75 -5.26 -4.98 12.54
CA TYR A 75 -4.30 -4.34 11.63
C TYR A 75 -3.02 -5.18 11.45
N SER A 76 -2.55 -5.87 12.50
CA SER A 76 -1.43 -6.80 12.38
C SER A 76 -1.68 -7.96 11.40
N LEU A 77 -2.95 -8.35 11.22
CA LEU A 77 -3.37 -9.39 10.29
C LEU A 77 -3.58 -8.85 8.87
N VAL A 78 -4.22 -7.69 8.72
CA VAL A 78 -4.71 -7.21 7.41
C VAL A 78 -3.72 -6.32 6.65
N LEU A 79 -2.91 -5.53 7.35
CA LEU A 79 -1.94 -4.63 6.72
C LEU A 79 -0.86 -5.33 5.88
N PRO A 80 -0.39 -6.56 6.22
CA PRO A 80 0.44 -7.36 5.33
C PRO A 80 -0.16 -7.60 3.93
N GLY A 81 -1.47 -7.41 3.77
CA GLY A 81 -2.15 -7.40 2.46
C GLY A 81 -1.50 -6.45 1.46
N ARG A 82 -0.98 -5.29 1.89
CA ARG A 82 -0.26 -4.36 1.00
C ARG A 82 1.06 -4.95 0.48
N ILE A 83 1.81 -5.66 1.32
CA ILE A 83 3.03 -6.36 0.91
C ILE A 83 2.67 -7.46 -0.10
N LEU A 84 1.62 -8.23 0.20
CA LEU A 84 1.15 -9.29 -0.70
C LEU A 84 0.70 -8.73 -2.06
N PHE A 85 0.04 -7.57 -2.06
CA PHE A 85 -0.31 -6.86 -3.29
C PHE A 85 0.94 -6.50 -4.11
N VAL A 86 1.94 -5.84 -3.48
CA VAL A 86 3.19 -5.46 -4.16
C VAL A 86 3.93 -6.68 -4.69
N ALA A 87 3.98 -7.76 -3.92
CA ALA A 87 4.56 -9.03 -4.34
C ALA A 87 3.83 -9.63 -5.55
N GLY A 88 2.51 -9.55 -5.60
CA GLY A 88 1.68 -9.99 -6.73
C GLY A 88 1.93 -9.18 -8.00
N VAL A 89 2.03 -7.85 -7.90
CA VAL A 89 2.37 -6.99 -9.05
C VAL A 89 3.80 -7.25 -9.53
N ARG A 90 4.76 -7.40 -8.61
CA ARG A 90 6.13 -7.77 -8.93
C ARG A 90 6.20 -9.11 -9.65
N ALA A 91 5.47 -10.11 -9.18
CA ALA A 91 5.38 -11.41 -9.85
C ALA A 91 4.79 -11.30 -11.26
N ALA A 92 3.81 -10.41 -11.47
CA ALA A 92 3.19 -10.18 -12.77
C ALA A 92 4.11 -9.51 -13.78
N LEU A 93 4.96 -8.58 -13.32
CA LEU A 93 5.96 -7.88 -14.12
C LEU A 93 7.18 -8.76 -14.47
N GLY A 94 7.38 -9.87 -13.74
CA GLY A 94 8.46 -10.82 -13.98
C GLY A 94 9.84 -10.34 -13.54
N ARG A 95 10.87 -11.16 -13.78
CA ARG A 95 12.27 -10.83 -13.52
C ARG A 95 12.89 -10.21 -14.79
N GLY A 96 13.40 -8.99 -14.69
CA GLY A 96 13.96 -8.25 -15.82
C GLY A 96 14.50 -6.89 -15.43
N SER A 97 14.55 -5.94 -16.37
CA SER A 97 15.07 -4.58 -16.16
C SER A 97 14.41 -3.82 -15.01
N VAL A 98 13.19 -4.20 -14.62
CA VAL A 98 12.40 -3.55 -13.56
C VAL A 98 12.57 -4.21 -12.17
N SER A 99 13.46 -5.21 -12.05
CA SER A 99 13.65 -5.97 -10.80
C SER A 99 14.09 -5.11 -9.62
N ALA A 100 14.97 -4.11 -9.86
CA ALA A 100 15.43 -3.22 -8.81
C ALA A 100 14.30 -2.36 -8.24
N LEU A 101 13.50 -1.72 -9.11
CA LEU A 101 12.36 -0.89 -8.70
C LEU A 101 11.29 -1.68 -7.96
N THR A 102 10.94 -2.86 -8.46
CA THR A 102 9.92 -3.71 -7.80
C THR A 102 10.43 -4.30 -6.47
N THR A 103 11.73 -4.54 -6.33
CA THR A 103 12.34 -4.95 -5.05
C THR A 103 12.38 -3.80 -4.06
N PHE A 104 12.76 -2.61 -4.51
CA PHE A 104 12.71 -1.39 -3.70
C PHE A 104 11.28 -1.11 -3.21
N ALA A 105 10.29 -1.19 -4.10
CA ALA A 105 8.89 -0.99 -3.74
C ALA A 105 8.40 -1.99 -2.70
N ALA A 106 8.76 -3.27 -2.83
CA ALA A 106 8.43 -4.29 -1.83
C ALA A 106 9.07 -3.98 -0.47
N ALA A 107 10.34 -3.53 -0.46
CA ALA A 107 11.04 -3.18 0.77
C ALA A 107 10.42 -1.96 1.48
N THR A 108 10.13 -0.88 0.75
CA THR A 108 9.52 0.32 1.35
C THR A 108 8.08 0.06 1.80
N MET A 109 7.32 -0.78 1.09
CA MET A 109 6.01 -1.23 1.57
C MET A 109 6.11 -2.04 2.87
N ALA A 110 7.09 -2.94 2.97
CA ALA A 110 7.32 -3.68 4.20
C ALA A 110 7.67 -2.75 5.38
N VAL A 111 8.49 -1.73 5.15
CA VAL A 111 8.79 -0.69 6.15
C VAL A 111 7.52 0.02 6.59
N SER A 112 6.67 0.49 5.66
CA SER A 112 5.39 1.13 5.99
C SER A 112 4.51 0.22 6.85
N VAL A 113 4.33 -1.04 6.46
CA VAL A 113 3.48 -1.98 7.22
C VAL A 113 4.02 -2.22 8.63
N VAL A 114 5.33 -2.34 8.79
CA VAL A 114 5.94 -2.51 10.12
C VAL A 114 5.74 -1.27 11.00
N LEU A 115 5.92 -0.07 10.44
CA LEU A 115 5.70 1.18 11.15
C LEU A 115 4.24 1.30 11.62
N GLU A 116 3.29 0.98 10.74
CA GLU A 116 1.87 1.09 11.03
C GLU A 116 1.39 0.07 12.06
N ILE A 117 1.82 -1.19 11.95
CA ILE A 117 1.57 -2.20 12.99
C ILE A 117 2.18 -1.73 14.32
N GLY A 118 3.40 -1.18 14.28
CA GLY A 118 4.07 -0.62 15.45
C GLY A 118 3.27 0.51 16.11
N ALA A 119 2.76 1.45 15.32
CA ALA A 119 1.91 2.54 15.80
C ALA A 119 0.68 2.00 16.54
N PHE A 120 -0.11 1.13 15.90
CA PHE A 120 -1.30 0.58 16.53
C PHE A 120 -1.00 -0.31 17.75
N MET A 121 0.13 -1.03 17.77
CA MET A 121 0.54 -1.79 18.96
C MET A 121 0.90 -0.89 20.13
N LEU A 122 1.54 0.26 19.87
CA LEU A 122 1.81 1.26 20.91
C LEU A 122 0.51 1.90 21.43
N ALA A 123 -0.44 2.21 20.55
CA ALA A 123 -1.77 2.67 20.94
C ALA A 123 -2.49 1.62 21.81
N GLY A 124 -2.45 0.34 21.43
CA GLY A 124 -2.97 -0.76 22.24
C GLY A 124 -2.27 -0.86 23.61
N GLY A 125 -0.95 -0.67 23.64
CA GLY A 125 -0.16 -0.58 24.86
C GLY A 125 -0.56 0.59 25.76
N ALA A 126 -0.86 1.76 25.17
CA ALA A 126 -1.36 2.92 25.89
C ALA A 126 -2.74 2.65 26.51
N GLY A 127 -3.66 2.01 25.77
CA GLY A 127 -4.95 1.56 26.29
C GLY A 127 -4.82 0.57 27.45
N TYR A 128 -3.91 -0.41 27.34
CA TYR A 128 -3.59 -1.33 28.43
C TYR A 128 -3.03 -0.59 29.64
N ALA A 129 -2.04 0.29 29.46
CA ALA A 129 -1.44 1.07 30.54
C ALA A 129 -2.47 1.94 31.27
N ALA A 130 -3.36 2.61 30.52
CA ALA A 130 -4.41 3.47 31.06
C ALA A 130 -5.41 2.72 31.94
N THR A 131 -5.73 1.47 31.60
CA THR A 131 -6.66 0.63 32.37
C THR A 131 -6.02 -0.05 33.58
N HIS A 132 -4.69 -0.03 33.69
CA HIS A 132 -3.92 -0.67 34.77
C HIS A 132 -3.22 0.32 35.70
N GLY A 133 -3.64 1.60 35.67
CA GLY A 133 -3.16 2.61 36.60
C GLY A 133 -1.74 3.09 36.34
N ALA A 134 -1.25 2.99 35.09
CA ALA A 134 0.02 3.58 34.72
C ALA A 134 -0.03 5.11 34.83
N ASP A 135 1.14 5.72 35.04
CA ASP A 135 1.27 7.16 35.11
C ASP A 135 0.87 7.83 33.77
N GLN A 136 0.26 9.00 33.89
CA GLN A 136 -0.18 9.82 32.75
C GLN A 136 0.95 10.09 31.73
N SER A 137 2.17 10.33 32.21
CA SER A 137 3.35 10.55 31.37
C SER A 137 3.69 9.34 30.49
N THR A 138 3.43 8.12 30.99
CA THR A 138 3.66 6.88 30.24
C THR A 138 2.66 6.77 29.08
N ILE A 139 1.37 7.03 29.36
CA ILE A 139 0.29 6.94 28.37
C ILE A 139 0.48 7.99 27.26
N VAL A 140 0.76 9.24 27.65
CA VAL A 140 1.04 10.33 26.70
C VAL A 140 2.32 10.07 25.90
N GLY A 141 3.35 9.48 26.53
CA GLY A 141 4.58 9.10 25.82
C GLY A 141 4.31 8.03 24.75
N LEU A 142 3.54 6.99 25.07
CA LEU A 142 3.16 5.95 24.11
C LEU A 142 2.31 6.52 22.96
N ASP A 143 1.36 7.39 23.26
CA ASP A 143 0.56 8.10 22.26
C ASP A 143 1.43 8.94 21.31
N ALA A 144 2.36 9.74 21.86
CA ALA A 144 3.25 10.56 21.06
C ALA A 144 4.12 9.72 20.10
N VAL A 145 4.65 8.59 20.57
CA VAL A 145 5.44 7.69 19.71
C VAL A 145 4.55 7.01 18.67
N SER A 146 3.35 6.57 19.05
CA SER A 146 2.35 6.01 18.12
C SER A 146 2.04 6.99 16.99
N ASN A 147 1.72 8.23 17.31
CA ASN A 147 1.41 9.28 16.34
C ASN A 147 2.61 9.58 15.41
N TRP A 148 3.83 9.60 15.94
CA TRP A 148 5.03 9.79 15.12
C TRP A 148 5.28 8.61 14.16
N LEU A 149 5.07 7.38 14.62
CA LEU A 149 5.15 6.21 13.76
C LEU A 149 4.10 6.26 12.66
N ASP A 150 2.87 6.66 12.99
CA ASP A 150 1.76 6.79 12.03
C ASP A 150 2.07 7.80 10.92
N LEU A 151 2.56 8.99 11.29
CA LEU A 151 3.00 10.00 10.32
C LEU A 151 4.14 9.49 9.42
N ALA A 152 5.03 8.66 9.95
CA ALA A 152 6.18 8.13 9.22
C ALA A 152 5.83 7.05 8.19
N ILE A 153 4.60 6.51 8.19
CA ILE A 153 4.16 5.46 7.25
C ILE A 153 4.09 6.00 5.81
N TRP A 154 3.67 7.26 5.64
CA TRP A 154 3.28 7.81 4.35
C TRP A 154 4.40 7.88 3.32
N ALA A 155 5.62 8.24 3.75
CA ALA A 155 6.75 8.33 2.83
C ALA A 155 7.15 6.94 2.26
N PRO A 156 7.31 5.88 3.06
CA PRO A 156 7.52 4.52 2.55
C PRO A 156 6.38 3.99 1.66
N ILE A 157 5.10 4.27 1.98
CA ILE A 157 3.96 3.97 1.08
C ILE A 157 4.18 4.66 -0.27
N GLY A 158 4.42 5.97 -0.24
CA GLY A 158 4.60 6.78 -1.44
C GLY A 158 5.74 6.26 -2.32
N LEU A 159 6.89 5.94 -1.72
CA LEU A 159 8.03 5.35 -2.40
C LEU A 159 7.71 3.98 -3.03
N SER A 160 6.92 3.16 -2.34
CA SER A 160 6.47 1.87 -2.89
C SER A 160 5.59 2.07 -4.12
N VAL A 161 4.55 2.88 -4.00
CA VAL A 161 3.61 3.14 -5.09
C VAL A 161 4.32 3.78 -6.28
N LEU A 162 5.21 4.76 -6.03
CA LEU A 162 6.02 5.40 -7.05
C LEU A 162 6.95 4.41 -7.74
N GLY A 163 7.71 3.62 -6.98
CA GLY A 163 8.63 2.61 -7.51
C GLY A 163 7.91 1.57 -8.38
N LEU A 164 6.75 1.08 -7.92
CA LEU A 164 5.94 0.12 -8.67
C LEU A 164 5.34 0.75 -9.93
N SER A 165 4.85 1.98 -9.85
CA SER A 165 4.28 2.70 -11.00
C SER A 165 5.32 3.03 -12.07
N LEU A 166 6.54 3.38 -11.66
CA LEU A 166 7.67 3.56 -12.57
C LEU A 166 8.07 2.23 -13.23
N ALA A 167 8.09 1.13 -12.48
CA ALA A 167 8.31 -0.20 -13.04
C ALA A 167 7.21 -0.57 -14.07
N MET A 168 5.95 -0.25 -13.79
CA MET A 168 4.83 -0.45 -14.72
C MET A 168 4.99 0.38 -16.01
N LEU A 169 5.43 1.64 -15.90
CA LEU A 169 5.75 2.48 -17.07
C LEU A 169 6.91 1.92 -17.90
N GLN A 170 7.99 1.48 -17.23
CA GLN A 170 9.15 0.91 -17.91
C GLN A 170 8.83 -0.42 -18.61
N ALA A 171 8.01 -1.26 -17.97
CA ALA A 171 7.57 -2.52 -18.55
C ALA A 171 6.58 -2.34 -19.71
N ARG A 172 5.93 -1.17 -19.84
CA ARG A 172 4.91 -0.87 -20.86
C ARG A 172 3.74 -1.88 -20.91
N ALA A 173 3.53 -2.62 -19.83
CA ALA A 173 2.55 -3.70 -19.73
C ALA A 173 1.19 -3.25 -19.17
N PHE A 174 1.10 -1.98 -18.74
CA PHE A 174 -0.10 -1.38 -18.16
C PHE A 174 -0.53 -0.14 -18.95
N TRP A 175 -1.79 0.25 -18.80
CA TRP A 175 -2.30 1.51 -19.35
C TRP A 175 -1.61 2.71 -18.71
N ARG A 176 -1.18 3.67 -19.53
CA ARG A 176 -0.42 4.85 -19.10
C ARG A 176 -1.13 5.66 -18.01
N TRP A 177 -2.45 5.82 -18.12
CA TRP A 177 -3.23 6.59 -17.14
C TRP A 177 -3.17 5.95 -15.75
N LEU A 178 -3.18 4.62 -15.66
CA LEU A 178 -3.10 3.88 -14.41
C LEU A 178 -1.73 4.07 -13.77
N CYS A 179 -0.65 3.99 -14.56
CA CYS A 179 0.68 4.24 -14.03
C CYS A 179 0.85 5.69 -13.56
N TRP A 180 0.32 6.67 -14.30
CA TRP A 180 0.36 8.08 -13.88
C TRP A 180 -0.46 8.34 -12.62
N LEU A 181 -1.62 7.69 -12.46
CA LEU A 181 -2.39 7.75 -11.21
C LEU A 181 -1.53 7.31 -10.02
N GLY A 182 -0.83 6.18 -10.15
CA GLY A 182 0.08 5.69 -9.12
C GLY A 182 1.30 6.61 -8.89
N VAL A 183 1.90 7.16 -9.95
CA VAL A 183 2.98 8.15 -9.81
C VAL A 183 2.52 9.37 -9.01
N VAL A 184 1.36 9.94 -9.34
CA VAL A 184 0.82 11.12 -8.66
C VAL A 184 0.46 10.79 -7.20
N ALA A 185 -0.26 9.70 -6.95
CA ALA A 185 -0.59 9.27 -5.59
C ALA A 185 0.66 8.99 -4.74
N GLY A 186 1.67 8.36 -5.34
CA GLY A 186 2.95 8.09 -4.69
C GLY A 186 3.73 9.36 -4.35
N LEU A 187 3.81 10.32 -5.28
CA LEU A 187 4.45 11.62 -5.03
C LEU A 187 3.75 12.42 -3.94
N ILE A 188 2.41 12.49 -3.99
CA ILE A 188 1.61 13.15 -2.95
C ILE A 188 1.90 12.52 -1.58
N SER A 189 1.92 11.20 -1.48
CA SER A 189 2.19 10.47 -0.23
C SER A 189 3.62 10.69 0.28
N CYS A 190 4.61 10.73 -0.62
CA CYS A 190 6.00 11.09 -0.26
C CYS A 190 6.09 12.51 0.32
N VAL A 191 5.49 13.49 -0.37
CA VAL A 191 5.49 14.89 0.09
C VAL A 191 4.78 14.99 1.42
N HIS A 192 3.62 14.35 1.57
CA HIS A 192 2.90 14.33 2.84
C HIS A 192 3.74 13.73 3.96
N GLY A 193 4.35 12.55 3.78
CA GLY A 193 5.18 11.92 4.82
C GLY A 193 6.41 12.73 5.23
N VAL A 194 6.95 13.58 4.34
CA VAL A 194 8.06 14.50 4.68
C VAL A 194 7.57 15.74 5.41
N VAL A 195 6.40 16.27 5.03
CA VAL A 195 5.90 17.58 5.50
C VAL A 195 5.02 17.45 6.73
N ALA A 196 4.33 16.33 6.93
CA ALA A 196 3.34 16.16 7.99
C ALA A 196 3.93 16.32 9.39
N GLY A 197 5.15 15.80 9.62
CA GLY A 197 5.86 15.97 10.89
C GLY A 197 6.23 17.43 11.21
N PRO A 198 6.97 18.15 10.33
CA PRO A 198 7.31 19.56 10.54
C PRO A 198 6.10 20.50 10.65
N VAL A 199 4.98 20.14 10.01
CA VAL A 199 3.73 20.90 10.03
C VAL A 199 2.84 20.51 11.23
N PHE A 200 3.18 19.44 11.94
CA PHE A 200 2.45 18.98 13.11
C PHE A 200 2.43 20.09 14.19
N GLY A 201 1.24 20.63 14.46
CA GLY A 201 1.04 21.75 15.39
C GLY A 201 0.89 23.14 14.74
N ILE A 202 0.96 23.26 13.41
CA ILE A 202 0.66 24.51 12.68
C ILE A 202 -0.74 24.40 12.05
N ALA A 203 -1.76 24.87 12.78
CA ALA A 203 -3.17 24.69 12.44
C ALA A 203 -3.53 25.07 10.98
N SER A 204 -3.00 26.19 10.47
CA SER A 204 -3.30 26.67 9.10
C SER A 204 -2.77 25.77 7.98
N LEU A 205 -1.75 24.96 8.25
CA LEU A 205 -1.16 24.03 7.30
C LEU A 205 -1.67 22.60 7.50
N GLN A 206 -2.27 22.32 8.66
CA GLN A 206 -2.84 21.01 8.97
C GLN A 206 -4.05 20.68 8.07
N ASP A 207 -4.97 21.62 7.85
CA ASP A 207 -6.13 21.39 6.97
C ASP A 207 -5.71 21.08 5.52
N VAL A 208 -4.71 21.80 5.03
CA VAL A 208 -4.17 21.61 3.68
C VAL A 208 -3.48 20.25 3.56
N THR A 209 -2.64 19.89 4.53
CA THR A 209 -1.94 18.60 4.53
C THR A 209 -2.92 17.42 4.66
N GLN A 210 -4.00 17.56 5.43
CA GLN A 210 -5.07 16.58 5.54
C GLN A 210 -5.84 16.40 4.22
N ALA A 211 -6.24 17.50 3.57
CA ALA A 211 -6.92 17.42 2.28
C ALA A 211 -6.03 16.76 1.21
N VAL A 212 -4.75 17.13 1.16
CA VAL A 212 -3.76 16.54 0.24
C VAL A 212 -3.56 15.05 0.52
N SER A 213 -3.46 14.66 1.79
CA SER A 213 -3.32 13.25 2.17
C SER A 213 -4.53 12.42 1.74
N THR A 214 -5.75 12.94 1.92
CA THR A 214 -7.00 12.27 1.53
C THR A 214 -7.01 11.98 0.03
N VAL A 215 -6.62 12.95 -0.80
CA VAL A 215 -6.52 12.76 -2.25
C VAL A 215 -5.46 11.70 -2.59
N GLY A 216 -4.31 11.72 -1.91
CA GLY A 216 -3.26 10.72 -2.07
C GLY A 216 -3.74 9.30 -1.75
N VAL A 217 -4.44 9.13 -0.63
CA VAL A 217 -5.01 7.86 -0.16
C VAL A 217 -6.04 7.31 -1.14
N LEU A 218 -7.02 8.13 -1.54
CA LEU A 218 -8.05 7.71 -2.48
C LEU A 218 -7.44 7.34 -3.84
N GLY A 219 -6.43 8.10 -4.30
CA GLY A 219 -5.67 7.80 -5.50
C GLY A 219 -4.92 6.47 -5.40
N PHE A 220 -4.27 6.21 -4.27
CA PHE A 220 -3.58 4.95 -3.98
C PHE A 220 -4.55 3.77 -3.99
N TRP A 221 -5.69 3.88 -3.31
CA TRP A 221 -6.72 2.83 -3.27
C TRP A 221 -7.29 2.52 -4.64
N ALA A 222 -7.67 3.56 -5.39
CA ALA A 222 -8.17 3.38 -6.75
C ALA A 222 -7.10 2.71 -7.64
N TRP A 223 -5.85 3.17 -7.57
CA TRP A 223 -4.73 2.56 -8.29
C TRP A 223 -4.52 1.10 -7.91
N MET A 224 -4.54 0.77 -6.62
CA MET A 224 -4.35 -0.60 -6.13
C MET A 224 -5.43 -1.54 -6.65
N LEU A 225 -6.71 -1.16 -6.51
CA LEU A 225 -7.85 -1.98 -6.95
C LEU A 225 -7.81 -2.23 -8.46
N VAL A 226 -7.60 -1.18 -9.26
CA VAL A 226 -7.54 -1.33 -10.72
C VAL A 226 -6.33 -2.18 -11.12
N THR A 227 -5.15 -1.95 -10.52
CA THR A 227 -3.94 -2.74 -10.79
C THR A 227 -4.15 -4.21 -10.45
N ALA A 228 -4.77 -4.51 -9.31
CA ALA A 228 -5.07 -5.88 -8.90
C ALA A 228 -5.98 -6.60 -9.91
N VAL A 229 -7.02 -5.92 -10.42
CA VAL A 229 -7.92 -6.48 -11.44
C VAL A 229 -7.20 -6.68 -12.78
N VAL A 230 -6.37 -5.72 -13.21
CA VAL A 230 -5.57 -5.85 -14.44
C VAL A 230 -4.61 -7.04 -14.34
N VAL A 231 -3.90 -7.18 -13.22
CA VAL A 231 -3.01 -8.33 -12.99
C VAL A 231 -3.79 -9.64 -12.97
N LEU A 232 -4.98 -9.69 -12.35
CA LEU A 232 -5.81 -10.90 -12.35
C LEU A 232 -6.22 -11.33 -13.77
N ARG A 233 -6.56 -10.36 -14.62
CA ARG A 233 -7.12 -10.61 -15.97
C ARG A 233 -6.05 -10.85 -17.03
N ALA A 234 -4.78 -10.63 -16.73
CA ALA A 234 -3.71 -10.87 -17.69
C ALA A 234 -3.56 -12.37 -18.01
N PRO A 235 -3.09 -12.73 -19.21
CA PRO A 235 -2.87 -14.13 -19.57
C PRO A 235 -1.89 -14.79 -18.59
N GLY A 236 -2.27 -15.94 -18.03
CA GLY A 236 -1.39 -16.70 -17.13
C GLY A 236 -0.29 -17.45 -17.89
N VAL A 237 0.82 -17.77 -17.21
CA VAL A 237 1.94 -18.57 -17.75
C VAL A 237 1.45 -19.91 -18.34
N SER A 238 0.44 -20.53 -17.73
CA SER A 238 -0.13 -21.81 -18.16
C SER A 238 -0.88 -21.74 -19.50
N ALA A 239 -1.53 -20.60 -19.81
CA ALA A 239 -2.20 -20.42 -21.09
C ALA A 239 -1.18 -20.24 -22.23
N LEU A 240 -0.08 -19.54 -21.96
CA LEU A 240 1.02 -19.37 -22.93
C LEU A 240 1.70 -20.70 -23.27
N ALA A 241 1.93 -21.55 -22.28
CA ALA A 241 2.55 -22.86 -22.48
C ALA A 241 1.65 -23.80 -23.31
N ALA A 242 0.33 -23.74 -23.11
CA ALA A 242 -0.63 -24.49 -23.91
C ALA A 242 -0.64 -24.03 -25.38
N ASP A 243 -0.63 -22.72 -25.63
CA ASP A 243 -0.60 -22.15 -26.98
C ASP A 243 0.69 -22.52 -27.75
N VAL A 244 1.84 -22.44 -27.08
CA VAL A 244 3.14 -22.83 -27.68
C VAL A 244 3.18 -24.33 -27.99
N THR A 245 2.68 -25.16 -27.07
CA THR A 245 2.62 -26.62 -27.27
C THR A 245 1.68 -26.97 -28.42
N GLN A 246 0.57 -26.24 -28.58
CA GLN A 246 -0.37 -26.45 -29.67
C GLN A 246 0.18 -25.95 -31.02
N ALA A 247 0.97 -24.88 -31.03
CA ALA A 247 1.64 -24.39 -32.23
C ALA A 247 2.70 -25.37 -32.74
N ILE A 248 3.51 -25.95 -31.84
CA ILE A 248 4.54 -26.95 -32.19
C ILE A 248 3.92 -28.24 -32.76
N ARG A 249 2.73 -28.65 -32.30
CA ARG A 249 2.05 -29.84 -32.86
C ARG A 249 1.48 -29.65 -34.26
N LYS A 250 1.33 -28.41 -34.74
CA LYS A 250 0.72 -28.11 -36.04
C LYS A 250 1.77 -27.90 -37.16
N THR A 251 3.05 -27.91 -36.82
CA THR A 251 4.19 -27.89 -37.74
C THR A 251 4.78 -29.29 -37.88
#